data_AF-A0A951KCN2-F1
#
_entry.id   AF-A0A951KCN2-F1
#
_cell.length_a   1.000
_cell.length_b   1.000
_cell.length_c   1.000
_cell.angle_alpha   90.00
_cell.angle_beta   90.00
_cell.angle_gamma   90.00
#
_symmetry.space_group_name_H-M   'P 1'
#
loop_
_entity.id
_entity.type
_entity.pdbx_description
1 polymer ?
#
loop_
_entity_poly.entity_id
_entity_poly.type
_entity_poly.pdbx_seq_one_letter_code
_entity_poly.pdbx_strand_id
1 'polypeptide(L)'
;MGSYLQTYGEGDERRGRIIRRIVWAGIVVVVVAIAAYLFFHNLAEKQVARHFLSDLNSKNYQEAYRDWGCSTEHPCKNYDFSRFLQDWGPSNNVSPPWKIASVDGCRSFVTVNVQATGSELQSLAIERDNHALGFAPSPECQEPQWRWKQFFERIFGGSKSS
;
A
#
# COMPACT_ATOMS: atom_id res chain seq x y z
N MET A 1 31.90 37.02 44.24
CA MET A 1 32.30 35.94 43.30
C MET A 1 31.08 35.09 42.86
N GLY A 2 29.93 35.70 42.56
CA GLY A 2 28.71 34.98 42.16
C GLY A 2 28.33 35.12 40.68
N SER A 3 28.83 36.15 40.00
CA SER A 3 28.45 36.46 38.61
C SER A 3 29.06 35.51 37.57
N TYR A 4 30.22 34.92 37.87
CA TYR A 4 30.89 33.98 36.97
C TYR A 4 30.16 32.63 36.89
N LEU A 5 29.58 32.16 38.01
CA LEU A 5 28.80 30.92 38.06
C LEU A 5 27.41 31.09 37.42
N GLN A 6 26.78 32.27 37.58
CA GLN A 6 25.50 32.59 36.93
C GLN A 6 25.62 32.66 35.39
N THR A 7 26.73 33.22 34.88
CA THR A 7 26.97 33.30 33.43
C THR A 7 27.17 31.92 32.78
N TYR A 8 27.82 30.98 33.48
CA TYR A 8 27.96 29.60 33.02
C TYR A 8 26.63 28.84 33.05
N GLY A 9 25.82 29.00 34.10
CA GLY A 9 24.49 28.37 34.19
C GLY A 9 23.50 28.87 33.13
N GLU A 10 23.46 30.18 32.86
CA GLU A 10 22.53 30.75 31.86
C GLU A 10 22.86 30.35 30.41
N GLY A 11 24.14 30.17 30.09
CA GLY A 11 24.59 29.70 28.77
C GLY A 11 24.18 28.26 28.50
N ASP A 12 24.33 27.39 29.50
CA ASP A 12 23.98 25.98 29.40
C ASP A 12 22.47 25.74 29.35
N GLU A 13 21.67 26.52 30.08
CA GLU A 13 20.21 26.47 29.98
C GLU A 13 19.68 26.89 28.60
N ARG A 14 20.28 27.95 28.00
CA ARG A 14 19.91 28.38 26.64
C ARG A 14 20.32 27.35 25.59
N ARG A 15 21.52 26.77 25.70
CA ARG A 15 22.00 25.68 24.83
C ARG A 15 21.12 24.44 24.95
N GLY A 16 20.76 24.05 26.17
CA GLY A 16 19.87 22.91 26.43
C GLY A 16 18.49 23.07 25.78
N ARG A 17 17.89 24.26 25.83
CA ARG A 17 16.61 24.54 25.16
C ARG A 17 16.72 24.47 23.64
N ILE A 18 17.82 24.98 23.06
CA ILE A 18 18.06 24.92 21.61
C ILE A 18 18.31 23.48 21.17
N ILE A 19 19.18 22.73 21.87
CA ILE A 19 19.46 21.32 21.58
C ILE A 19 18.16 20.50 21.67
N ARG A 20 17.35 20.70 22.73
CA ARG A 20 16.06 20.01 22.87
C ARG A 20 15.12 20.33 21.71
N ARG A 21 15.04 21.60 21.26
CA ARG A 21 14.24 21.98 20.08
C ARG A 21 14.76 21.34 18.79
N ILE A 22 16.08 21.30 18.59
CA ILE A 22 16.70 20.65 17.42
C ILE A 22 16.43 19.15 17.42
N VAL A 23 16.56 18.49 18.58
CA VAL A 23 16.28 17.06 18.74
C VAL A 23 14.81 16.77 18.43
N TRP A 24 13.87 17.55 18.98
CA TRP A 24 12.45 17.39 18.68
C TRP A 24 12.12 17.67 17.20
N ALA A 25 12.71 18.71 16.62
CA ALA A 25 12.54 19.02 15.20
C ALA A 25 13.08 17.88 14.32
N GLY A 26 14.24 17.31 14.66
CA GLY A 26 14.81 16.15 13.99
C GLY A 26 13.90 14.93 14.06
N ILE A 27 13.35 14.61 15.24
CA ILE A 27 12.39 13.51 15.42
C ILE A 27 11.16 13.74 14.54
N VAL A 28 10.59 14.95 14.55
CA VAL A 28 9.42 15.28 13.72
C VAL A 28 9.73 15.09 12.23
N VAL A 29 10.89 15.56 11.75
CA VAL A 29 11.31 15.38 10.35
C VAL A 29 11.41 13.89 9.99
N VAL A 30 12.00 13.06 10.85
CA VAL A 30 12.11 11.61 10.62
C VAL A 30 10.73 10.96 10.58
N VAL A 31 9.83 11.30 11.50
CA VAL A 31 8.46 10.76 11.51
C VAL A 31 7.71 11.15 10.24
N VAL A 32 7.81 12.41 9.80
CA VAL A 32 7.19 12.89 8.56
C VAL A 32 7.77 12.18 7.34
N ALA A 33 9.10 11.99 7.28
CA ALA A 33 9.74 11.28 6.18
C ALA A 33 9.31 9.81 6.09
N ILE A 34 9.22 9.12 7.23
CA ILE A 34 8.72 7.73 7.29
C ILE A 34 7.26 7.67 6.85
N ALA A 35 6.42 8.57 7.36
CA ALA A 35 5.01 8.61 6.96
C ALA A 35 4.88 8.88 5.45
N ALA A 36 5.60 9.85 4.91
CA ALA A 36 5.63 10.14 3.49
C ALA A 36 6.06 8.91 2.68
N TYR A 37 7.18 8.29 3.04
CA TYR A 37 7.66 7.08 2.36
C TYR A 37 6.59 5.98 2.33
N LEU A 38 5.98 5.66 3.48
CA LEU A 38 4.94 4.62 3.54
C LEU A 38 3.70 4.95 2.71
N PHE A 39 3.33 6.24 2.62
CA PHE A 39 2.22 6.67 1.79
C PHE A 39 2.57 6.59 0.31
N PHE A 40 3.70 7.17 -0.13
CA PHE A 40 4.10 7.28 -1.53
C PHE A 40 4.57 5.95 -2.15
N HIS A 41 5.11 5.03 -1.35
CA HIS A 41 5.75 3.81 -1.84
C HIS A 41 4.83 2.83 -2.59
N ASN A 42 3.51 2.87 -2.36
CA ASN A 42 2.55 1.99 -3.03
C ASN A 42 1.44 2.76 -3.77
N LEU A 43 1.64 4.06 -4.08
CA LEU A 43 0.59 4.86 -4.72
C LEU A 43 0.40 4.49 -6.18
N ALA A 44 1.48 4.25 -6.92
CA ALA A 44 1.41 3.97 -8.34
C ALA A 44 0.63 2.68 -8.60
N GLU A 45 0.93 1.62 -7.85
CA GLU A 45 0.29 0.31 -7.97
C GLU A 45 -1.19 0.37 -7.53
N LYS A 46 -1.50 1.13 -6.48
CA LYS A 46 -2.89 1.41 -6.09
C LYS A 46 -3.63 2.17 -7.17
N GLN A 47 -2.98 3.09 -7.87
CA GLN A 47 -3.60 3.88 -8.93
C GLN A 47 -3.89 3.01 -10.16
N VAL A 48 -2.98 2.11 -10.53
CA VAL A 48 -3.18 1.11 -11.60
C VAL A 48 -4.39 0.23 -11.27
N ALA A 49 -4.45 -0.34 -10.06
CA ALA A 49 -5.58 -1.15 -9.64
C ALA A 49 -6.89 -0.34 -9.64
N ARG A 50 -6.88 0.91 -9.19
CA ARG A 50 -8.07 1.78 -9.21
C ARG A 50 -8.54 2.08 -10.63
N HIS A 51 -7.61 2.30 -11.57
CA HIS A 51 -7.95 2.55 -12.97
C HIS A 51 -8.63 1.32 -13.58
N PHE A 52 -8.00 0.15 -13.43
CA PHE A 52 -8.56 -1.13 -13.85
C PHE A 52 -9.98 -1.37 -13.28
N LEU A 53 -10.15 -1.19 -11.96
CA LEU A 53 -11.45 -1.36 -11.31
C LEU A 53 -12.48 -0.31 -11.77
N SER A 54 -12.05 0.92 -12.06
CA SER A 54 -12.91 1.98 -12.59
C SER A 54 -13.47 1.61 -13.96
N ASP A 55 -12.65 1.03 -14.82
CA ASP A 55 -13.06 0.58 -16.15
C ASP A 55 -14.01 -0.62 -16.05
N LEU A 56 -13.73 -1.59 -15.18
CA LEU A 56 -14.65 -2.69 -14.89
C LEU A 56 -16.02 -2.21 -14.40
N ASN A 57 -16.02 -1.24 -13.47
CA ASN A 57 -17.25 -0.70 -12.90
C ASN A 57 -18.03 0.15 -13.91
N SER A 58 -17.34 0.78 -14.86
CA SER A 58 -17.94 1.52 -15.98
C SER A 58 -18.42 0.62 -17.12
N LYS A 59 -18.21 -0.71 -17.02
CA LYS A 59 -18.47 -1.71 -18.08
C LYS A 59 -17.59 -1.53 -19.33
N ASN A 60 -16.47 -0.83 -19.19
CA ASN A 60 -15.43 -0.63 -20.20
C ASN A 60 -14.48 -1.84 -20.20
N TYR A 61 -15.01 -3.03 -20.51
CA TYR A 61 -14.26 -4.28 -20.38
C TYR A 61 -13.09 -4.37 -21.35
N GLN A 62 -13.18 -3.72 -22.51
CA GLN A 62 -12.12 -3.72 -23.51
C GLN A 62 -10.92 -2.89 -23.04
N GLU A 63 -11.19 -1.75 -22.41
CA GLU A 63 -10.19 -0.89 -21.78
C GLU A 63 -9.53 -1.61 -20.60
N ALA A 64 -10.34 -2.22 -19.72
CA ALA A 64 -9.82 -3.02 -18.61
C ALA A 64 -8.96 -4.21 -19.09
N TYR A 65 -9.33 -4.85 -20.20
CA TYR A 65 -8.53 -5.94 -20.80
C TYR A 65 -7.21 -5.43 -21.39
N ARG A 66 -7.21 -4.21 -21.96
CA ARG A 66 -5.98 -3.54 -22.40
C ARG A 66 -5.07 -3.19 -21.23
N ASP A 67 -5.63 -2.73 -20.12
CA ASP A 67 -4.90 -2.44 -18.88
C ASP A 67 -4.28 -3.70 -18.27
N TRP A 68 -4.90 -4.87 -18.47
CA TRP A 68 -4.32 -6.18 -18.15
C TRP A 68 -3.04 -6.48 -18.97
N GLY A 69 -2.73 -5.68 -20.00
CA GLY A 69 -1.59 -5.87 -20.89
C GLY A 69 -1.88 -6.77 -22.10
N CYS A 70 -3.15 -7.18 -22.28
CA CYS A 70 -3.59 -7.97 -23.42
C CYS A 70 -4.31 -7.06 -24.42
N SER A 71 -3.87 -7.03 -25.67
CA SER A 71 -4.55 -6.26 -26.73
C SER A 71 -4.72 -7.08 -28.00
N THR A 72 -5.45 -6.54 -28.98
CA THR A 72 -5.54 -7.14 -30.32
C THR A 72 -4.18 -7.21 -31.02
N GLU A 73 -3.26 -6.30 -30.69
CA GLU A 73 -1.90 -6.25 -31.24
C GLU A 73 -0.93 -7.14 -30.44
N HIS A 74 -1.18 -7.34 -29.14
CA HIS A 74 -0.42 -8.21 -28.25
C HIS A 74 -1.36 -9.18 -27.51
N PRO A 75 -1.83 -10.25 -28.19
CA PRO A 75 -2.80 -11.16 -27.61
C PRO A 75 -2.16 -12.05 -26.53
N CYS A 76 -2.83 -12.16 -25.39
CA CYS A 76 -2.44 -13.07 -24.33
C CYS A 76 -2.82 -14.51 -24.69
N LYS A 77 -1.80 -15.34 -24.95
CA LYS A 77 -1.96 -16.71 -25.47
C LYS A 77 -2.90 -17.60 -24.65
N ASN A 78 -2.91 -17.45 -23.32
CA ASN A 78 -3.69 -18.29 -22.40
C ASN A 78 -4.83 -17.54 -21.70
N TYR A 79 -5.05 -16.28 -22.06
CA TYR A 79 -6.01 -15.40 -21.38
C TYR A 79 -6.67 -14.47 -22.39
N ASP A 80 -7.56 -15.03 -23.22
CA ASP A 80 -8.33 -14.27 -24.18
C ASP A 80 -9.42 -13.40 -23.52
N PHE A 81 -10.03 -12.54 -24.31
CA PHE A 81 -11.08 -11.64 -23.84
C PHE A 81 -12.32 -12.39 -23.31
N SER A 82 -12.60 -13.61 -23.79
CA SER A 82 -13.75 -14.39 -23.32
C SER A 82 -13.52 -14.93 -21.89
N ARG A 83 -12.29 -15.34 -21.57
CA ARG A 83 -11.87 -15.72 -20.22
C ARG A 83 -11.88 -14.52 -19.29
N PHE A 84 -11.38 -13.38 -19.77
CA PHE A 84 -11.46 -12.13 -19.03
C PHE A 84 -12.90 -11.77 -18.63
N LEU A 85 -13.86 -11.90 -19.55
CA LEU A 85 -15.28 -11.66 -19.24
C LEU A 85 -15.89 -12.72 -18.31
N GLN A 86 -15.36 -13.94 -18.24
CA GLN A 86 -15.82 -14.93 -17.27
C GLN A 86 -15.40 -14.55 -15.85
N ASP A 87 -14.20 -14.00 -15.68
CA ASP A 87 -13.68 -13.60 -14.37
C ASP A 87 -14.23 -12.24 -13.91
N TRP A 88 -14.32 -11.28 -14.84
CA TRP A 88 -14.58 -9.86 -14.53
C TRP A 88 -15.87 -9.29 -15.13
N GLY A 89 -16.48 -10.00 -16.08
CA GLY A 89 -17.67 -9.57 -16.80
C GLY A 89 -18.95 -9.68 -15.98
N PRO A 90 -20.09 -9.31 -16.59
CA PRO A 90 -21.38 -9.39 -15.92
C PRO A 90 -21.80 -10.86 -15.81
N SER A 91 -21.66 -11.44 -14.62
CA SER A 91 -22.22 -12.75 -14.30
C SER A 91 -23.51 -12.59 -13.48
N ASN A 92 -24.37 -13.60 -13.50
CA ASN A 92 -25.62 -13.57 -12.72
C ASN A 92 -25.39 -13.45 -11.21
N ASN A 93 -24.21 -13.83 -10.72
CA ASN A 93 -23.88 -13.90 -9.30
C ASN A 93 -23.00 -12.74 -8.82
N VAL A 94 -22.31 -12.03 -9.72
CA VAL A 94 -21.39 -10.95 -9.38
C VAL A 94 -21.97 -9.61 -9.80
N SER A 95 -22.26 -8.77 -8.80
CA SER A 95 -22.71 -7.39 -9.03
C SER A 95 -21.59 -6.40 -8.73
N PRO A 96 -21.25 -5.51 -9.70
CA PRO A 96 -20.43 -4.33 -9.43
C PRO A 96 -21.03 -3.47 -8.30
N PRO A 97 -20.24 -2.60 -7.63
CA PRO A 97 -18.85 -2.25 -7.97
C PRO A 97 -17.80 -3.16 -7.32
N TRP A 98 -16.74 -3.44 -8.06
CA TRP A 98 -15.49 -3.99 -7.53
C TRP A 98 -14.78 -2.96 -6.67
N LYS A 99 -14.31 -3.38 -5.49
CA LYS A 99 -13.61 -2.54 -4.51
C LYS A 99 -12.34 -3.21 -4.04
N ILE A 100 -11.36 -2.41 -3.64
CA ILE A 100 -10.13 -2.88 -2.98
C ILE A 100 -10.46 -3.27 -1.54
N ALA A 101 -10.23 -4.53 -1.18
CA ALA A 101 -10.42 -5.08 0.15
C ALA A 101 -9.12 -4.98 1.00
N SER A 102 -7.98 -5.38 0.45
CA SER A 102 -6.68 -5.20 1.09
C SER A 102 -5.56 -4.95 0.07
N VAL A 103 -4.44 -4.41 0.54
CA VAL A 103 -3.25 -4.18 -0.26
C VAL A 103 -2.04 -4.64 0.54
N ASP A 104 -1.32 -5.61 -0.01
CA ASP A 104 -0.16 -6.22 0.61
C ASP A 104 1.05 -6.02 -0.32
N GLY A 105 2.03 -5.23 0.13
CA GLY A 105 3.22 -4.94 -0.66
C GLY A 105 4.28 -6.03 -0.51
N CYS A 106 4.62 -6.70 -1.61
CA CYS A 106 5.82 -7.54 -1.71
C CYS A 106 7.00 -6.72 -2.26
N ARG A 107 8.18 -7.34 -2.29
CA ARG A 107 9.41 -6.73 -2.80
C ARG A 107 9.33 -6.45 -4.30
N SER A 108 8.83 -7.39 -5.10
CA SER A 108 8.79 -7.28 -6.57
C SER A 108 7.43 -6.88 -7.13
N PHE A 109 6.35 -7.15 -6.39
CA PHE A 109 4.98 -6.82 -6.80
C PHE A 109 4.15 -6.36 -5.59
N VAL A 110 2.96 -5.82 -5.84
CA VAL A 110 1.97 -5.50 -4.82
C VAL A 110 0.75 -6.37 -5.07
N THR A 111 0.34 -7.12 -4.05
CA THR A 111 -0.94 -7.84 -4.09
C THR A 111 -2.06 -6.89 -3.71
N VAL A 112 -3.05 -6.74 -4.58
CA VAL A 112 -4.26 -5.97 -4.35
C VAL A 112 -5.43 -6.93 -4.38
N ASN A 113 -6.01 -7.18 -3.22
CA ASN A 113 -7.20 -8.00 -3.10
C ASN A 113 -8.43 -7.16 -3.41
N VAL A 114 -9.25 -7.62 -4.33
CA VAL A 114 -10.45 -6.94 -4.81
C VAL A 114 -11.67 -7.84 -4.65
N GLN A 115 -12.82 -7.22 -4.39
CA GLN A 115 -14.07 -7.94 -4.18
C GLN A 115 -15.24 -7.13 -4.73
N ALA A 116 -16.20 -7.83 -5.34
CA ALA A 116 -17.51 -7.33 -5.72
C ALA A 116 -18.59 -8.10 -4.96
N THR A 117 -19.82 -7.60 -4.99
CA THR A 117 -20.94 -8.26 -4.30
C THR A 117 -21.21 -9.60 -4.98
N GLY A 118 -21.13 -10.69 -4.20
CA GLY A 118 -21.35 -12.05 -4.71
C GLY A 118 -20.15 -12.66 -5.45
N SER A 119 -19.00 -11.99 -5.47
CA SER A 119 -17.73 -12.58 -5.91
C SER A 119 -16.91 -13.12 -4.74
N GLU A 120 -16.10 -14.13 -5.02
CA GLU A 120 -14.98 -14.47 -4.15
C GLU A 120 -13.91 -13.35 -4.17
N LEU A 121 -12.99 -13.39 -3.21
CA LEU A 121 -11.87 -12.46 -3.13
C LEU A 121 -10.91 -12.75 -4.29
N GLN A 122 -10.71 -11.77 -5.18
CA GLN A 122 -9.78 -11.88 -6.29
C GLN A 122 -8.48 -11.15 -5.97
N SER A 123 -7.35 -11.82 -6.16
CA SER A 123 -6.03 -11.27 -5.83
C SER A 123 -5.31 -10.85 -7.11
N LEU A 124 -5.07 -9.54 -7.25
CA LEU A 124 -4.31 -8.97 -8.35
C LEU A 124 -2.86 -8.76 -7.93
N ALA A 125 -1.91 -9.11 -8.78
CA ALA A 125 -0.51 -8.72 -8.63
C ALA A 125 -0.22 -7.57 -9.60
N ILE A 126 0.35 -6.49 -9.06
CA ILE A 126 0.90 -5.39 -9.86
C ILE A 126 2.41 -5.37 -9.66
N GLU A 127 3.16 -5.63 -10.72
CA GLU A 127 4.62 -5.57 -10.71
C GLU A 127 5.11 -4.14 -10.45
N ARG A 128 6.15 -3.97 -9.62
CA ARG A 128 6.66 -2.63 -9.27
C ARG A 128 7.43 -1.95 -10.41
N ASP A 129 8.08 -2.74 -11.26
CA ASP A 129 9.00 -2.23 -12.27
C ASP A 129 8.25 -1.70 -13.50
N ASN A 130 7.31 -2.49 -14.03
CA ASN A 130 6.58 -2.21 -15.27
C ASN A 130 5.09 -1.93 -15.04
N HIS A 131 4.60 -2.03 -13.80
CA HIS A 131 3.18 -1.88 -13.47
C HIS A 131 2.26 -2.86 -14.20
N ALA A 132 2.79 -4.00 -14.66
CA ALA A 132 2.01 -5.05 -15.29
C ALA A 132 1.03 -5.64 -14.28
N LEU A 133 -0.22 -5.81 -14.71
CA LEU A 133 -1.31 -6.33 -13.91
C LEU A 133 -1.55 -7.80 -14.28
N GLY A 134 -1.72 -8.64 -13.26
CA GLY A 134 -1.98 -10.05 -13.45
C GLY A 134 -2.63 -10.68 -12.23
N PHE A 135 -2.83 -12.00 -12.27
CA PHE A 135 -3.25 -12.75 -11.10
C PHE A 135 -2.11 -12.90 -10.11
N ALA A 136 -2.38 -12.65 -8.83
CA ALA A 136 -1.41 -12.88 -7.78
C ALA A 136 -1.26 -14.38 -7.49
N PRO A 137 -0.04 -14.86 -7.18
CA PRO A 137 0.18 -16.25 -6.78
C PRO A 137 -0.47 -16.59 -5.44
N SER A 138 -0.69 -15.61 -4.58
CA SER A 138 -1.34 -15.74 -3.28
C SER A 138 -2.02 -14.44 -2.85
N PRO A 139 -3.08 -14.52 -2.02
CA PRO A 139 -3.78 -13.33 -1.50
C PRO A 139 -2.94 -12.54 -0.50
N GLU A 140 -1.98 -13.19 0.16
CA GLU A 140 -1.05 -12.56 1.07
C GLU A 140 0.37 -12.68 0.55
N CYS A 141 1.21 -11.70 0.89
CA CYS A 141 2.62 -11.76 0.58
C CYS A 141 3.33 -12.79 1.47
N GLN A 142 3.88 -13.85 0.87
CA GLN A 142 4.59 -14.92 1.59
C GLN A 142 6.06 -14.57 1.88
N GLU A 143 6.57 -13.45 1.38
CA GLU A 143 7.94 -13.03 1.66
C GLU A 143 8.12 -12.69 3.15
N PRO A 144 9.34 -12.89 3.70
CA PRO A 144 9.65 -12.51 5.08
C PRO A 144 9.53 -11.00 5.26
N GLN A 145 8.33 -10.57 5.63
CA GLN A 145 8.02 -9.20 5.98
C GLN A 145 8.34 -8.95 7.46
N TRP A 146 8.86 -7.76 7.74
CA TRP A 146 9.01 -7.30 9.12
C TRP A 146 7.62 -7.07 9.72
N ARG A 147 7.18 -7.96 10.61
CA ARG A 147 5.87 -7.92 11.28
C ARG A 147 5.84 -6.86 12.39
N TRP A 148 6.13 -5.61 12.04
CA TRP A 148 6.19 -4.48 12.98
C TRP A 148 4.90 -4.35 13.79
N LYS A 149 3.72 -4.54 13.19
CA LYS A 149 2.44 -4.54 13.93
C LYS A 149 2.44 -5.53 15.09
N GLN A 150 2.91 -6.75 14.87
CA GLN A 150 2.94 -7.77 15.92
C GLN A 150 4.05 -7.55 16.93
N PHE A 151 5.17 -6.99 16.48
CA PHE A 151 6.22 -6.53 17.36
C PHE A 151 5.68 -5.44 18.32
N PHE A 152 4.99 -4.43 17.79
CA PHE A 152 4.40 -3.35 18.57
C PHE A 152 3.22 -3.83 19.44
N GLU A 153 2.37 -4.73 18.96
CA GLU A 153 1.33 -5.37 19.77
C GLU A 153 1.92 -6.22 20.92
N ARG A 154 3.07 -6.87 20.72
CA ARG A 154 3.77 -7.58 21.80
C ARG A 154 4.44 -6.64 22.79
N ILE A 155 5.04 -5.55 22.32
CA ILE A 155 5.75 -4.58 23.17
C ILE A 155 4.76 -3.70 23.95
N PHE A 156 3.65 -3.29 23.34
CA PHE A 156 2.72 -2.30 23.87
C PHE A 156 1.31 -2.84 24.16
N GLY A 157 0.93 -4.02 23.64
CA GLY A 157 -0.40 -4.62 23.81
C GLY A 157 -0.55 -5.53 25.03
N GLY A 158 0.49 -5.65 25.87
CA GLY A 158 0.44 -6.37 27.15
C GLY A 158 -0.31 -5.59 28.24
N SER A 159 -1.58 -5.23 28.04
CA SER A 159 -2.45 -4.74 29.11
C SER A 159 -3.93 -4.87 28.76
N LYS A 160 -4.41 -6.09 28.54
CA LYS A 160 -5.80 -6.51 28.84
C LYS A 160 -5.79 -7.98 29.21
N SER A 161 -5.32 -8.30 30.42
CA SER A 161 -5.74 -9.55 31.08
C SER A 161 -7.08 -9.29 31.73
N SER A 162 -8.04 -10.16 31.40
CA SER A 162 -9.30 -10.32 32.11
C SER A 162 -9.10 -10.72 33.58
#